data_AF-R3L033-F1
#
_entry.id   AF-R3L033-F1
#
_cell.length_a   1.000
_cell.length_b   1.000
_cell.length_c   1.000
_cell.angle_alpha   90.00
_cell.angle_beta   90.00
_cell.angle_gamma   90.00
#
_symmetry.space_group_name_H-M   'P 1'
#
loop_
_entity.id
_entity.type
_entity.pdbx_description
1 polymer ?
#
loop_
_entity_poly.entity_id
_entity_poly.type
_entity_poly.pdbx_seq_one_letter_code
_entity_poly.pdbx_strand_id
1 'polypeptide(L)'
;MKKLKMMGIMLFVSTVLVGCGTTAETKIDEKATEKTSVSKKVLNLMENSEIGSMDSIFTQDEASINAQSNVFEGLYQLDEKDQLIPAAAKEMPEISEDGKRYTIKLREDGKWSNGDAVIANDFVFAWRKLANPKNQANYFFLLEGTILNGTAITKEEKAPEELGVKALDDYTLEVTLEKPVPYFTSLLAFSPFFPQNEAFVKEKGQAYGTSSEMIVSNGPFLMKNWDQSAMSWDFVRNPDYYDKEKVKSETIHFEVLKETNTVYNLYESGELDVAVLTGDFAKQNRDNPDYEAIERSKVYSLRLNQKRNEKPSIFANENVRKALAYALDKKSLVDNILADGSKEIYGYIPEKFVYNPETNEDFRQEAGALVKTDAKKAKEYLDKAKAELNGDVAIELLSRDGDSDRKVAEFIQGQLQETLPGLTINVKTVPLNNAIELMRKGDYELSVGMWGPDYQDPMTFLESSVSGNRMNYSSPTFDQLIEEATTKYANDPETRWQTLIKAEKVLVEEDAALIPLYQEARSQLVRPGVKGIQYHNFGATSTYKYAYKE
;
A
#
# COMPACT_ATOMS: atom_id res chain seq x y z
N MET A 1 69.37 -26.64 10.63
CA MET A 1 70.18 -26.37 9.42
C MET A 1 70.65 -27.71 8.88
N LYS A 2 70.40 -28.23 7.67
CA LYS A 2 69.98 -27.70 6.37
C LYS A 2 69.33 -28.86 5.57
N LYS A 3 68.21 -28.55 4.91
CA LYS A 3 67.75 -28.91 3.54
C LYS A 3 67.94 -30.32 2.92
N LEU A 4 66.82 -30.76 2.33
CA LEU A 4 66.59 -31.36 0.99
C LEU A 4 66.77 -32.87 0.75
N LYS A 5 65.68 -33.52 0.26
CA LYS A 5 65.51 -34.27 -1.01
C LYS A 5 64.21 -35.10 -0.91
N MET A 6 63.17 -34.90 -1.72
CA MET A 6 62.98 -35.14 -3.17
C MET A 6 62.64 -36.61 -3.51
N MET A 7 61.34 -36.81 -3.81
CA MET A 7 60.74 -37.49 -4.98
C MET A 7 61.05 -38.96 -5.29
N GLY A 8 60.00 -39.74 -5.52
CA GLY A 8 60.04 -41.05 -6.16
C GLY A 8 58.65 -41.52 -6.61
N ILE A 9 58.37 -41.36 -7.90
CA ILE A 9 57.22 -41.90 -8.65
C ILE A 9 57.46 -43.38 -8.93
N MET A 10 56.43 -44.23 -8.84
CA MET A 10 56.44 -45.55 -9.49
C MET A 10 55.02 -45.92 -9.97
N LEU A 11 54.82 -45.91 -11.29
CA LEU A 11 53.74 -46.60 -12.00
C LEU A 11 53.96 -48.12 -11.92
N PHE A 12 52.89 -48.94 -11.94
CA PHE A 12 52.72 -50.06 -12.89
C PHE A 12 51.32 -50.73 -12.80
N VAL A 13 50.61 -50.70 -13.94
CA VAL A 13 49.87 -51.77 -14.64
C VAL A 13 48.73 -52.57 -13.97
N SER A 14 47.65 -52.59 -14.75
CA SER A 14 46.38 -53.34 -14.75
C SER A 14 46.43 -54.86 -14.65
N THR A 15 45.40 -55.45 -14.03
CA THR A 15 44.82 -56.76 -14.40
C THR A 15 43.29 -56.77 -14.19
N VAL A 16 42.60 -57.44 -15.12
CA VAL A 16 41.15 -57.68 -15.23
C VAL A 16 40.83 -59.03 -14.57
N LEU A 17 39.68 -59.21 -13.91
CA LEU A 17 38.74 -60.35 -14.11
C LEU A 17 37.55 -60.38 -13.12
N VAL A 18 36.35 -60.14 -13.69
CA VAL A 18 35.06 -60.86 -13.57
C VAL A 18 34.55 -61.34 -12.21
N GLY A 19 33.33 -60.87 -11.88
CA GLY A 19 32.39 -61.57 -11.00
C GLY A 19 30.94 -61.08 -11.22
N CYS A 20 30.16 -61.82 -12.00
CA CYS A 20 28.72 -61.64 -12.17
C CYS A 20 27.97 -61.86 -10.85
N GLY A 21 26.88 -61.12 -10.62
CA GLY A 21 25.94 -61.43 -9.54
C GLY A 21 24.80 -60.44 -9.35
N THR A 22 23.82 -60.48 -10.25
CA THR A 22 22.39 -60.14 -10.05
C THR A 22 22.04 -58.79 -9.39
N THR A 23 21.56 -57.90 -10.27
CA THR A 23 20.71 -56.74 -10.03
C THR A 23 19.55 -57.02 -9.07
N ALA A 24 19.53 -56.31 -7.94
CA ALA A 24 18.32 -55.87 -7.28
C ALA A 24 18.33 -54.33 -7.31
N GLU A 25 17.67 -53.76 -8.31
CA GLU A 25 17.37 -52.32 -8.34
C GLU A 25 16.46 -52.00 -7.16
N THR A 26 17.03 -51.42 -6.11
CA THR A 26 16.25 -50.69 -5.11
C THR A 26 16.27 -49.24 -5.56
N LYS A 27 15.23 -48.80 -6.27
CA LYS A 27 14.95 -47.38 -6.46
C LYS A 27 14.73 -46.78 -5.08
N ILE A 28 15.72 -46.06 -4.58
CA ILE A 28 15.53 -45.13 -3.48
C ILE A 28 14.87 -43.91 -4.12
N ASP A 29 13.56 -43.77 -3.92
CA ASP A 29 12.87 -42.49 -4.08
C ASP A 29 13.43 -41.54 -3.01
N GLU A 30 14.50 -40.81 -3.36
CA GLU A 30 14.83 -39.57 -2.68
C GLU A 30 13.77 -38.54 -3.06
N LYS A 31 12.63 -38.58 -2.35
CA LYS A 31 11.91 -37.34 -2.08
C LYS A 31 12.84 -36.50 -1.21
N ALA A 32 13.63 -35.64 -1.85
CA ALA A 32 14.23 -34.49 -1.21
C ALA A 32 13.07 -33.64 -0.65
N THR A 33 12.68 -33.91 0.59
CA THR A 33 12.13 -32.86 1.46
C THR A 33 13.23 -31.82 1.55
N GLU A 34 13.12 -30.80 0.71
CA GLU A 34 13.90 -29.58 0.80
C GLU A 34 13.67 -29.03 2.21
N LYS A 35 14.59 -29.35 3.14
CA LYS A 35 14.60 -28.72 4.46
C LYS A 35 14.96 -27.27 4.20
N THR A 36 13.92 -26.48 4.04
CA THR A 36 13.96 -25.04 3.88
C THR A 36 14.74 -24.46 5.07
N SER A 37 15.99 -24.09 4.82
CA SER A 37 16.92 -23.64 5.86
C SER A 37 16.64 -22.19 6.19
N VAL A 38 16.41 -21.89 7.48
CA VAL A 38 16.22 -20.53 7.97
C VAL A 38 17.55 -19.81 7.94
N SER A 39 17.61 -18.64 7.30
CA SER A 39 18.81 -17.81 7.32
C SER A 39 18.95 -17.11 8.67
N LYS A 40 20.15 -17.24 9.24
CA LYS A 40 20.56 -16.52 10.47
C LYS A 40 21.25 -15.19 10.18
N LYS A 41 21.49 -14.87 8.91
CA LYS A 41 22.02 -13.56 8.53
C LYS A 41 20.88 -12.55 8.63
N VAL A 42 21.13 -11.45 9.34
CA VAL A 42 20.16 -10.36 9.43
C VAL A 42 20.02 -9.73 8.05
N LEU A 43 18.77 -9.61 7.59
CA LEU A 43 18.41 -8.85 6.40
C LEU A 43 18.14 -7.40 6.82
N ASN A 44 18.95 -6.46 6.34
CA ASN A 44 18.86 -5.04 6.69
C ASN A 44 18.10 -4.28 5.60
N LEU A 45 16.89 -3.82 5.91
CA LEU A 45 16.00 -3.11 5.00
C LEU A 45 15.76 -1.68 5.47
N MET A 46 15.07 -0.90 4.64
CA MET A 46 14.71 0.48 4.94
C MET A 46 13.21 0.72 4.77
N GLU A 47 12.70 1.69 5.53
CA GLU A 47 11.46 2.42 5.24
C GLU A 47 11.76 3.91 5.10
N ASN A 48 10.87 4.67 4.45
CA ASN A 48 11.06 6.13 4.29
C ASN A 48 10.33 6.97 5.36
N SER A 49 9.57 6.32 6.24
CA SER A 49 8.76 6.95 7.27
C SER A 49 8.63 6.06 8.50
N GLU A 50 8.29 6.69 9.62
CA GLU A 50 8.06 6.04 10.90
C GLU A 50 6.71 5.32 10.92
N ILE A 51 6.61 4.20 11.65
CA ILE A 51 5.32 3.52 11.88
C ILE A 51 4.47 4.38 12.83
N GLY A 52 3.26 4.74 12.41
CA GLY A 52 2.32 5.52 13.23
C GLY A 52 1.63 4.69 14.32
N SER A 53 1.20 3.48 13.99
CA SER A 53 0.52 2.58 14.95
C SER A 53 0.55 1.12 14.49
N MET A 54 0.65 0.21 15.46
CA MET A 54 0.42 -1.23 15.26
C MET A 54 -1.01 -1.67 15.63
N ASP A 55 -1.90 -0.74 15.98
CA ASP A 55 -3.33 -1.02 16.06
C ASP A 55 -3.93 -0.89 14.65
N SER A 56 -4.42 -2.01 14.10
CA SER A 56 -4.92 -2.07 12.73
C SER A 56 -6.12 -1.16 12.43
N ILE A 57 -6.84 -0.66 13.44
CA ILE A 57 -7.91 0.33 13.19
C ILE A 57 -7.37 1.75 12.94
N PHE A 58 -6.10 2.00 13.28
CA PHE A 58 -5.42 3.29 13.08
C PHE A 58 -4.41 3.27 11.93
N THR A 59 -4.45 2.25 11.06
CA THR A 59 -3.70 2.21 9.80
C THR A 59 -3.87 3.51 9.01
N GLN A 60 -2.76 4.10 8.54
CA GLN A 60 -2.80 5.40 7.86
C GLN A 60 -1.68 5.65 6.84
N ASP A 61 -0.62 4.86 6.85
CA ASP A 61 0.59 5.07 6.06
C ASP A 61 1.22 3.72 5.64
N GLU A 62 2.09 3.76 4.63
CA GLU A 62 2.70 2.58 4.02
C GLU A 62 3.57 1.77 4.99
N ALA A 63 4.37 2.42 5.84
CA ALA A 63 5.23 1.74 6.81
C ALA A 63 4.37 1.00 7.85
N SER A 64 3.30 1.63 8.34
CA SER A 64 2.31 0.99 9.22
C SER A 64 1.61 -0.19 8.53
N ILE A 65 1.16 -0.05 7.28
CA ILE A 65 0.53 -1.13 6.52
C ILE A 65 1.50 -2.31 6.35
N ASN A 66 2.74 -2.05 5.91
CA ASN A 66 3.75 -3.09 5.73
C ASN A 66 4.05 -3.80 7.04
N ALA A 67 4.23 -3.07 8.14
CA ALA A 67 4.49 -3.65 9.44
C ALA A 67 3.32 -4.50 9.94
N GLN A 68 2.09 -3.97 9.87
CA GLN A 68 0.90 -4.70 10.28
C GLN A 68 0.70 -5.97 9.45
N SER A 69 0.96 -5.97 8.14
CA SER A 69 0.79 -7.13 7.26
C SER A 69 1.91 -8.16 7.33
N ASN A 70 3.02 -7.85 7.98
CA ASN A 70 4.08 -8.83 8.26
C ASN A 70 4.07 -9.33 9.71
N VAL A 71 3.42 -8.61 10.62
CA VAL A 71 3.28 -8.98 12.04
C VAL A 71 1.94 -9.63 12.33
N PHE A 72 0.89 -9.23 11.63
CA PHE A 72 -0.44 -9.83 11.67
C PHE A 72 -0.79 -10.50 10.35
N GLU A 73 -1.84 -11.28 10.34
CA GLU A 73 -2.36 -11.93 9.14
C GLU A 73 -3.90 -11.89 9.12
N GLY A 74 -4.45 -11.43 7.98
CA GLY A 74 -5.88 -11.40 7.72
C GLY A 74 -6.46 -12.73 7.24
N LEU A 75 -7.69 -12.68 6.74
CA LEU A 75 -8.36 -13.86 6.19
C LEU A 75 -7.66 -14.34 4.91
N TYR A 76 -7.21 -13.40 4.09
CA TYR A 76 -6.52 -13.62 2.83
C TYR A 76 -5.21 -12.83 2.80
N GLN A 77 -4.32 -13.22 1.89
CA GLN A 77 -3.07 -12.51 1.57
C GLN A 77 -2.84 -12.53 0.07
N LEU A 78 -1.85 -11.78 -0.38
CA LEU A 78 -1.42 -11.78 -1.78
C LEU A 78 -0.28 -12.77 -2.00
N ASP A 79 -0.30 -13.44 -3.15
CA ASP A 79 0.86 -14.18 -3.65
C ASP A 79 1.82 -13.26 -4.44
N GLU A 80 2.90 -13.82 -5.00
CA GLU A 80 3.89 -13.07 -5.78
C GLU A 80 3.35 -12.42 -7.08
N LYS A 81 2.11 -12.74 -7.47
CA LYS A 81 1.42 -12.23 -8.66
C LYS A 81 0.20 -11.38 -8.28
N ASP A 82 0.16 -10.91 -7.05
CA ASP A 82 -0.95 -10.14 -6.50
C ASP A 82 -2.31 -10.87 -6.56
N GLN A 83 -2.31 -12.22 -6.56
CA GLN A 83 -3.52 -13.01 -6.47
C GLN A 83 -3.88 -13.29 -5.02
N LEU A 84 -5.18 -13.20 -4.70
CA LEU A 84 -5.69 -13.52 -3.37
C LEU A 84 -5.58 -15.02 -3.10
N ILE A 85 -4.92 -15.36 -1.99
CA ILE A 85 -4.82 -16.73 -1.49
C ILE A 85 -5.28 -16.81 -0.02
N PRO A 86 -5.80 -17.96 0.42
CA PRO A 86 -6.16 -18.16 1.83
C PRO A 86 -4.97 -17.95 2.77
N ALA A 87 -5.23 -17.29 3.91
CA ALA A 87 -4.26 -17.01 4.97
C ALA A 87 -4.79 -17.56 6.31
N ALA A 88 -5.37 -16.73 7.19
CA ALA A 88 -6.10 -17.22 8.36
C ALA A 88 -7.38 -17.99 7.98
N ALA A 89 -7.94 -17.71 6.79
CA ALA A 89 -8.96 -18.55 6.18
C ALA A 89 -8.36 -19.86 5.65
N LYS A 90 -9.13 -20.95 5.74
CA LYS A 90 -8.76 -22.26 5.20
C LYS A 90 -8.91 -22.32 3.68
N GLU A 91 -9.88 -21.59 3.14
CA GLU A 91 -10.26 -21.57 1.73
C GLU A 91 -10.86 -20.21 1.33
N MET A 92 -11.06 -20.01 0.02
CA MET A 92 -11.82 -18.87 -0.50
C MET A 92 -13.26 -18.87 0.04
N PRO A 93 -13.91 -17.72 0.17
CA PRO A 93 -15.20 -17.64 0.85
C PRO A 93 -16.29 -18.35 0.04
N GLU A 94 -17.25 -18.98 0.72
CA GLU A 94 -18.50 -19.37 0.09
C GLU A 94 -19.41 -18.15 0.01
N ILE A 95 -19.73 -17.73 -1.22
CA ILE A 95 -20.52 -16.52 -1.51
C ILE A 95 -21.92 -16.95 -1.96
N SER A 96 -22.97 -16.38 -1.35
CA SER A 96 -24.36 -16.63 -1.75
C SER A 96 -24.66 -16.13 -3.17
N GLU A 97 -25.69 -16.69 -3.80
CA GLU A 97 -26.11 -16.33 -5.17
C GLU A 97 -26.40 -14.83 -5.35
N ASP A 98 -26.89 -14.16 -4.31
CA ASP A 98 -27.16 -12.72 -4.30
C ASP A 98 -25.90 -11.85 -4.10
N GLY A 99 -24.74 -12.47 -3.88
CA GLY A 99 -23.45 -11.80 -3.64
C GLY A 99 -23.33 -11.11 -2.28
N LYS A 100 -24.24 -11.36 -1.34
CA LYS A 100 -24.31 -10.61 -0.07
C LYS A 100 -23.86 -11.37 1.16
N ARG A 101 -23.84 -12.70 1.17
CA ARG A 101 -23.41 -13.49 2.34
C ARG A 101 -22.12 -14.22 2.02
N TYR A 102 -21.13 -14.05 2.88
CA TYR A 102 -19.82 -14.67 2.81
C TYR A 102 -19.67 -15.57 4.03
N THR A 103 -19.47 -16.87 3.80
CA THR A 103 -19.14 -17.84 4.85
C THR A 103 -17.67 -18.22 4.72
N ILE A 104 -16.89 -17.95 5.77
CA ILE A 104 -15.44 -18.07 5.77
C ILE A 104 -15.03 -19.02 6.88
N LYS A 105 -14.45 -20.16 6.49
CA LYS A 105 -13.88 -21.12 7.43
C LYS A 105 -12.45 -20.72 7.75
N LEU A 106 -12.15 -20.62 9.02
CA LEU A 106 -10.81 -20.37 9.54
C LEU A 106 -10.02 -21.67 9.66
N ARG A 107 -8.70 -21.53 9.75
CA ARG A 107 -7.83 -22.65 10.08
C ARG A 107 -7.86 -22.91 11.59
N GLU A 108 -7.91 -24.19 11.96
CA GLU A 108 -7.88 -24.61 13.37
C GLU A 108 -6.47 -24.60 13.98
N ASP A 109 -5.43 -24.54 13.14
CA ASP A 109 -4.01 -24.49 13.55
C ASP A 109 -3.47 -23.07 13.73
N GLY A 110 -4.29 -22.04 13.51
CA GLY A 110 -3.93 -20.63 13.68
C GLY A 110 -3.78 -20.24 15.15
N LYS A 111 -2.68 -19.55 15.48
CA LYS A 111 -2.37 -19.10 16.85
C LYS A 111 -1.85 -17.67 16.90
N TRP A 112 -2.23 -16.98 17.97
CA TRP A 112 -1.57 -15.78 18.44
C TRP A 112 -0.25 -16.13 19.12
N SER A 113 0.69 -15.19 19.15
CA SER A 113 2.03 -15.35 19.74
C SER A 113 2.02 -15.50 21.26
N ASN A 114 0.88 -15.30 21.92
CA ASN A 114 0.66 -15.59 23.33
C ASN A 114 0.14 -17.02 23.58
N GLY A 115 -0.09 -17.80 22.51
CA GLY A 115 -0.57 -19.18 22.55
C GLY A 115 -2.08 -19.35 22.36
N ASP A 116 -2.86 -18.26 22.37
CA ASP A 116 -4.30 -18.31 22.12
C ASP A 116 -4.59 -18.75 20.68
N ALA A 117 -5.71 -19.45 20.46
CA ALA A 117 -6.17 -19.76 19.11
C ALA A 117 -6.68 -18.50 18.40
N VAL A 118 -6.45 -18.40 17.09
CA VAL A 118 -7.11 -17.38 16.26
C VAL A 118 -8.51 -17.88 15.92
N ILE A 119 -9.54 -17.15 16.36
CA ILE A 119 -10.94 -17.57 16.22
C ILE A 119 -11.80 -16.51 15.52
N ALA A 120 -12.99 -16.90 15.06
CA ALA A 120 -13.91 -16.01 14.35
C ALA A 120 -14.32 -14.80 15.19
N ASN A 121 -14.36 -14.93 16.52
CA ASN A 121 -14.65 -13.81 17.42
C ASN A 121 -13.57 -12.73 17.40
N ASP A 122 -12.30 -13.03 17.07
CA ASP A 122 -11.25 -12.00 16.96
C ASP A 122 -11.53 -11.05 15.79
N PHE A 123 -12.10 -11.57 14.69
CA PHE A 123 -12.55 -10.78 13.54
C PHE A 123 -13.81 -9.99 13.86
N VAL A 124 -14.81 -10.63 14.49
CA VAL A 124 -16.04 -9.95 14.95
C VAL A 124 -15.69 -8.77 15.86
N PHE A 125 -14.80 -8.99 16.83
CA PHE A 125 -14.34 -7.95 17.75
C PHE A 125 -13.65 -6.80 17.01
N ALA A 126 -12.65 -7.12 16.17
CA ALA A 126 -11.88 -6.11 15.43
C ALA A 126 -12.76 -5.26 14.51
N TRP A 127 -13.69 -5.88 13.78
CA TRP A 127 -14.52 -5.16 12.82
C TRP A 127 -15.60 -4.31 13.51
N ARG A 128 -16.13 -4.76 14.65
CA ARG A 128 -16.99 -3.91 15.49
C ARG A 128 -16.22 -2.73 16.08
N LYS A 129 -14.96 -2.93 16.47
CA LYS A 129 -14.06 -1.86 16.91
C LYS A 129 -13.80 -0.86 15.77
N LEU A 130 -13.55 -1.35 14.54
CA LEU A 130 -13.39 -0.52 13.33
C LEU A 130 -14.65 0.30 13.03
N ALA A 131 -15.83 -0.31 13.15
CA ALA A 131 -17.12 0.33 12.86
C ALA A 131 -17.51 1.42 13.87
N ASN A 132 -17.06 1.30 15.12
CA ASN A 132 -17.50 2.17 16.19
C ASN A 132 -16.91 3.59 16.05
N PRO A 133 -17.72 4.63 15.79
CA PRO A 133 -17.24 5.99 15.53
C PRO A 133 -16.48 6.59 16.73
N LYS A 134 -16.73 6.11 17.95
CA LYS A 134 -16.00 6.53 19.16
C LYS A 134 -14.52 6.19 19.11
N ASN A 135 -14.13 5.20 18.32
CA ASN A 135 -12.73 4.80 18.18
C ASN A 135 -11.98 5.66 17.15
N GLN A 136 -12.68 6.46 16.33
CA GLN A 136 -12.06 7.33 15.33
C GLN A 136 -11.09 6.59 14.40
N ALA A 137 -11.44 5.36 14.02
CA ALA A 137 -10.63 4.55 13.13
C ALA A 137 -10.43 5.26 11.79
N ASN A 138 -9.27 5.12 11.16
CA ASN A 138 -8.96 5.89 9.94
C ASN A 138 -9.68 5.37 8.69
N TYR A 139 -9.98 4.07 8.67
CA TYR A 139 -10.58 3.35 7.55
C TYR A 139 -12.03 2.90 7.82
N PHE A 140 -12.72 3.50 8.80
CA PHE A 140 -14.10 3.14 9.12
C PHE A 140 -15.05 3.26 7.91
N PHE A 141 -14.76 4.18 6.99
CA PHE A 141 -15.54 4.43 5.78
C PHE A 141 -15.64 3.19 4.87
N LEU A 142 -14.67 2.25 4.92
CA LEU A 142 -14.72 1.01 4.14
C LEU A 142 -15.88 0.08 4.55
N LEU A 143 -16.48 0.31 5.73
CA LEU A 143 -17.65 -0.41 6.19
C LEU A 143 -18.96 0.19 5.64
N GLU A 144 -18.97 1.48 5.30
CA GLU A 144 -20.15 2.18 4.81
C GLU A 144 -20.54 1.65 3.43
N GLY A 145 -21.81 1.29 3.26
CA GLY A 145 -22.29 0.67 2.03
C GLY A 145 -21.76 -0.75 1.80
N THR A 146 -20.88 -1.28 2.64
CA THR A 146 -20.23 -2.59 2.47
C THR A 146 -20.87 -3.63 3.38
N ILE A 147 -20.59 -3.62 4.68
CA ILE A 147 -21.11 -4.61 5.63
C ILE A 147 -22.47 -4.16 6.15
N LEU A 148 -23.43 -5.09 6.28
CA LEU A 148 -24.77 -4.79 6.77
C LEU A 148 -24.72 -4.00 8.08
N ASN A 149 -25.47 -2.89 8.13
CA ASN A 149 -25.51 -1.90 9.21
C ASN A 149 -24.23 -1.05 9.37
N GLY A 150 -23.21 -1.21 8.52
CA GLY A 150 -21.98 -0.41 8.56
C GLY A 150 -22.30 1.08 8.50
N THR A 151 -23.09 1.50 7.51
CA THR A 151 -23.51 2.91 7.34
C THR A 151 -24.27 3.45 8.55
N ALA A 152 -25.15 2.64 9.14
CA ALA A 152 -25.97 3.05 10.28
C ALA A 152 -25.12 3.18 11.56
N ILE A 153 -24.13 2.30 11.74
CA ILE A 153 -23.26 2.33 12.92
C ILE A 153 -22.31 3.52 12.86
N THR A 154 -21.72 3.82 11.70
CA THR A 154 -20.80 4.95 11.54
C THR A 154 -21.49 6.30 11.73
N LYS A 155 -22.81 6.36 11.45
CA LYS A 155 -23.70 7.51 11.73
C LYS A 155 -24.29 7.53 13.14
N GLU A 156 -23.85 6.63 14.03
CA GLU A 156 -24.38 6.49 15.40
C GLU A 156 -25.88 6.15 15.48
N GLU A 157 -26.48 5.63 14.41
CA GLU A 157 -27.89 5.22 14.35
C GLU A 157 -28.11 3.80 14.90
N LYS A 158 -27.05 2.99 14.95
CA LYS A 158 -27.04 1.62 15.47
C LYS A 158 -25.82 1.32 16.33
N ALA A 159 -25.95 0.30 17.18
CA ALA A 159 -24.84 -0.14 18.02
C ALA A 159 -23.83 -0.98 17.21
N PRO A 160 -22.51 -0.92 17.51
CA PRO A 160 -21.51 -1.73 16.83
C PRO A 160 -21.82 -3.24 16.83
N GLU A 161 -22.50 -3.74 17.86
CA GLU A 161 -22.90 -5.14 17.98
C GLU A 161 -23.87 -5.60 16.88
N GLU A 162 -24.59 -4.66 16.25
CA GLU A 162 -25.49 -4.93 15.12
C GLU A 162 -24.76 -5.06 13.78
N LEU A 163 -23.44 -4.86 13.72
CA LEU A 163 -22.68 -5.02 12.48
C LEU A 163 -22.92 -6.43 11.91
N GLY A 164 -23.07 -6.52 10.58
CA GLY A 164 -23.34 -7.74 9.83
C GLY A 164 -22.19 -8.75 9.80
N VAL A 165 -21.56 -9.01 10.94
CA VAL A 165 -20.48 -9.96 11.13
C VAL A 165 -20.77 -10.78 12.39
N LYS A 166 -20.70 -12.10 12.28
CA LYS A 166 -20.89 -13.01 13.41
C LYS A 166 -20.00 -14.25 13.29
N ALA A 167 -19.60 -14.78 14.43
CA ALA A 167 -19.05 -16.12 14.54
C ALA A 167 -20.22 -17.11 14.62
N LEU A 168 -20.31 -18.06 13.68
CA LEU A 168 -21.24 -19.18 13.77
C LEU A 168 -20.75 -20.24 14.75
N ASP A 169 -19.43 -20.38 14.83
CA ASP A 169 -18.65 -21.14 15.79
C ASP A 169 -17.23 -20.54 15.86
N ASP A 170 -16.32 -21.15 16.62
CA ASP A 170 -14.96 -20.65 16.81
C ASP A 170 -14.17 -20.50 15.49
N TYR A 171 -14.50 -21.25 14.45
CA TYR A 171 -13.74 -21.30 13.20
C TYR A 171 -14.58 -21.00 11.96
N THR A 172 -15.78 -20.43 12.13
CA THR A 172 -16.65 -20.06 11.01
C THR A 172 -17.17 -18.65 11.18
N LEU A 173 -16.72 -17.75 10.32
CA LEU A 173 -17.16 -16.37 10.24
C LEU A 173 -18.24 -16.23 9.16
N GLU A 174 -19.37 -15.60 9.48
CA GLU A 174 -20.37 -15.19 8.49
C GLU A 174 -20.40 -13.67 8.42
N VAL A 175 -20.30 -13.13 7.20
CA VAL A 175 -20.44 -11.70 6.91
C VAL A 175 -21.62 -11.50 5.98
N THR A 176 -22.50 -10.56 6.33
CA THR A 176 -23.60 -10.11 5.47
C THR A 176 -23.32 -8.69 5.00
N LEU A 177 -23.40 -8.45 3.69
CA LEU A 177 -23.20 -7.16 3.05
C LEU A 177 -24.53 -6.41 2.85
N GLU A 178 -24.48 -5.07 2.80
CA GLU A 178 -25.64 -4.22 2.47
C GLU A 178 -26.09 -4.46 1.00
N LYS A 179 -25.10 -4.60 0.13
CA LYS A 179 -25.22 -4.79 -1.32
C LYS A 179 -24.09 -5.71 -1.82
N PRO A 180 -24.17 -6.25 -3.05
CA PRO A 180 -23.05 -6.97 -3.63
C PRO A 180 -21.84 -6.03 -3.75
N VAL A 181 -20.68 -6.48 -3.31
CA VAL A 181 -19.42 -5.72 -3.38
C VAL A 181 -18.38 -6.61 -4.07
N PRO A 182 -18.16 -6.47 -5.40
CA PRO A 182 -17.32 -7.39 -6.17
C PRO A 182 -15.88 -7.53 -5.64
N TYR A 183 -15.36 -6.49 -5.01
CA TYR A 183 -14.01 -6.43 -4.45
C TYR A 183 -13.92 -6.79 -2.96
N PHE A 184 -15.01 -7.27 -2.33
CA PHE A 184 -15.03 -7.52 -0.88
C PHE A 184 -13.95 -8.49 -0.42
N THR A 185 -13.70 -9.58 -1.15
CA THR A 185 -12.64 -10.53 -0.81
C THR A 185 -11.24 -9.89 -0.85
N SER A 186 -11.02 -8.89 -1.72
CA SER A 186 -9.75 -8.14 -1.78
C SER A 186 -9.55 -7.26 -0.55
N LEU A 187 -10.62 -6.62 -0.03
CA LEU A 187 -10.58 -5.88 1.23
C LEU A 187 -10.16 -6.74 2.42
N LEU A 188 -10.51 -8.03 2.41
CA LEU A 188 -10.20 -8.96 3.50
C LEU A 188 -8.71 -9.37 3.58
N ALA A 189 -7.88 -8.90 2.64
CA ALA A 189 -6.42 -8.96 2.70
C ALA A 189 -5.77 -7.66 3.22
N PHE A 190 -6.56 -6.62 3.51
CA PHE A 190 -6.07 -5.32 3.94
C PHE A 190 -6.09 -5.17 5.47
N SER A 191 -5.08 -4.50 6.02
CA SER A 191 -4.81 -4.56 7.47
C SER A 191 -5.92 -4.05 8.39
N PRO A 192 -6.76 -3.06 8.03
CA PRO A 192 -7.92 -2.68 8.84
C PRO A 192 -8.90 -3.83 9.11
N PHE A 193 -8.94 -4.86 8.26
CA PHE A 193 -9.79 -6.04 8.41
C PHE A 193 -9.11 -7.21 9.11
N PHE A 194 -7.88 -7.04 9.61
CA PHE A 194 -7.18 -8.09 10.37
C PHE A 194 -7.82 -8.34 11.73
N PRO A 195 -7.69 -9.56 12.28
CA PRO A 195 -8.26 -9.88 13.58
C PRO A 195 -7.49 -9.13 14.68
N GLN A 196 -8.11 -8.99 15.85
CA GLN A 196 -7.43 -8.54 17.06
C GLN A 196 -7.80 -9.47 18.22
N ASN A 197 -6.80 -9.93 18.98
CA ASN A 197 -7.05 -10.75 20.18
C ASN A 197 -7.82 -9.93 21.22
N GLU A 198 -9.10 -10.24 21.40
CA GLU A 198 -10.02 -9.43 22.22
C GLU A 198 -9.54 -9.31 23.68
N ALA A 199 -9.06 -10.40 24.26
CA ALA A 199 -8.60 -10.43 25.66
C ALA A 199 -7.39 -9.50 25.85
N PHE A 200 -6.40 -9.61 24.96
CA PHE A 200 -5.20 -8.80 25.02
C PHE A 200 -5.48 -7.31 24.76
N VAL A 201 -6.31 -6.99 23.77
CA VAL A 201 -6.70 -5.60 23.47
C VAL A 201 -7.40 -4.97 24.67
N LYS A 202 -8.33 -5.70 25.31
CA LYS A 202 -9.01 -5.24 26.53
C LYS A 202 -8.05 -5.07 27.70
N GLU A 203 -7.07 -5.96 27.86
CA GLU A 203 -6.04 -5.86 28.90
C GLU A 203 -5.19 -4.58 28.72
N LYS A 204 -4.75 -4.28 27.49
CA LYS A 204 -3.88 -3.13 27.21
C LYS A 204 -4.64 -1.80 27.12
N GLY A 205 -5.91 -1.83 26.74
CA GLY A 205 -6.73 -0.63 26.59
C GLY A 205 -6.09 0.36 25.60
N GLN A 206 -5.93 1.62 26.00
CA GLN A 206 -5.36 2.67 25.15
C GLN A 206 -3.89 2.47 24.75
N ALA A 207 -3.16 1.60 25.46
CA ALA A 207 -1.77 1.29 25.13
C ALA A 207 -1.64 0.29 23.97
N TYR A 208 -2.73 -0.39 23.58
CA TYR A 208 -2.68 -1.37 22.50
C TYR A 208 -2.14 -0.74 21.21
N GLY A 209 -1.16 -1.39 20.57
CA GLY A 209 -0.58 -0.92 19.32
C GLY A 209 0.42 0.25 19.42
N THR A 210 0.79 0.70 20.62
CA THR A 210 1.76 1.82 20.80
C THR A 210 3.22 1.38 20.93
N SER A 211 3.48 0.09 21.15
CA SER A 211 4.84 -0.47 21.16
C SER A 211 4.81 -1.98 20.88
N SER A 212 5.99 -2.57 20.64
CA SER A 212 6.12 -4.01 20.40
C SER A 212 5.71 -4.89 21.60
N GLU A 213 5.68 -4.33 22.82
CA GLU A 213 5.17 -5.02 24.03
C GLU A 213 3.65 -4.93 24.18
N MET A 214 3.00 -4.03 23.43
CA MET A 214 1.57 -3.76 23.49
C MET A 214 0.80 -4.37 22.32
N ILE A 215 1.35 -5.41 21.70
CA ILE A 215 0.72 -6.20 20.64
C ILE A 215 0.97 -7.71 20.84
N VAL A 216 0.10 -8.53 20.27
CA VAL A 216 0.30 -9.97 20.07
C VAL A 216 0.13 -10.28 18.59
N SER A 217 0.98 -11.13 18.04
CA SER A 217 1.09 -11.36 16.59
C SER A 217 0.42 -12.67 16.19
N ASN A 218 -0.29 -12.71 15.07
CA ASN A 218 -0.72 -13.96 14.42
C ASN A 218 -0.06 -14.20 13.06
N GLY A 219 0.82 -13.29 12.62
CA GLY A 219 1.51 -13.35 11.34
C GLY A 219 2.90 -14.02 11.39
N PRO A 220 3.66 -13.96 10.28
CA PRO A 220 4.95 -14.65 10.13
C PRO A 220 6.06 -14.12 11.06
N PHE A 221 5.94 -12.88 11.53
CA PHE A 221 6.92 -12.25 12.39
C PHE A 221 6.31 -11.68 13.67
N LEU A 222 7.12 -11.65 14.73
CA LEU A 222 6.95 -10.83 15.91
C LEU A 222 7.62 -9.49 15.67
N MET A 223 7.06 -8.42 16.21
CA MET A 223 7.75 -7.12 16.26
C MET A 223 8.63 -7.03 17.51
N LYS A 224 9.81 -6.44 17.38
CA LYS A 224 10.71 -6.09 18.49
C LYS A 224 11.29 -4.69 18.29
N ASN A 225 11.77 -4.11 19.39
CA ASN A 225 12.52 -2.85 19.43
C ASN A 225 11.78 -1.66 18.80
N TRP A 226 10.45 -1.63 18.95
CA TRP A 226 9.61 -0.56 18.41
C TRP A 226 8.71 0.07 19.47
N ASP A 227 8.62 1.39 19.41
CA ASP A 227 7.56 2.24 19.94
C ASP A 227 7.28 3.37 18.95
N GLN A 228 6.26 4.21 19.20
CA GLN A 228 5.86 5.28 18.27
C GLN A 228 6.91 6.36 18.00
N SER A 229 8.02 6.40 18.76
CA SER A 229 9.13 7.33 18.55
C SER A 229 10.34 6.68 17.86
N ALA A 230 10.30 5.37 17.65
CA ALA A 230 11.42 4.61 17.11
C ALA A 230 11.65 4.90 15.62
N MET A 231 12.92 5.05 15.25
CA MET A 231 13.40 5.17 13.87
C MET A 231 13.89 3.85 13.29
N SER A 232 13.76 2.77 14.05
CA SER A 232 14.12 1.41 13.64
C SER A 232 13.29 0.39 14.39
N TRP A 233 13.20 -0.82 13.85
CA TRP A 233 12.53 -1.95 14.47
C TRP A 233 13.02 -3.27 13.87
N ASP A 234 12.67 -4.37 14.52
CA ASP A 234 12.98 -5.71 14.02
C ASP A 234 11.72 -6.54 13.82
N PHE A 235 11.70 -7.29 12.73
CA PHE A 235 10.86 -8.46 12.57
C PHE A 235 11.66 -9.70 12.94
N VAL A 236 11.17 -10.44 13.94
CA VAL A 236 11.76 -11.71 14.39
C VAL A 236 10.80 -12.83 14.06
N ARG A 237 11.29 -13.94 13.50
CA ARG A 237 10.45 -15.08 13.11
C ARG A 237 9.49 -15.49 14.23
N ASN A 238 8.20 -15.63 13.91
CA ASN A 238 7.19 -16.10 14.86
C ASN A 238 7.21 -17.64 14.94
N PRO A 239 7.62 -18.25 16.06
CA PRO A 239 7.68 -19.71 16.19
C PRO A 239 6.31 -20.38 16.30
N ASP A 240 5.25 -19.61 16.57
CA ASP A 240 3.87 -20.10 16.73
C ASP A 240 3.02 -19.93 15.47
N TYR A 241 3.55 -19.25 14.45
CA TYR A 241 2.86 -19.07 13.16
C TYR A 241 2.64 -20.41 12.44
N TYR A 242 1.43 -20.62 11.90
CA TYR A 242 1.04 -21.90 11.31
C TYR A 242 1.92 -22.30 10.10
N ASP A 243 2.34 -21.33 9.29
CA ASP A 243 3.17 -21.54 8.08
C ASP A 243 4.64 -21.14 8.31
N LYS A 244 5.12 -21.25 9.56
CA LYS A 244 6.49 -20.89 9.95
C LYS A 244 7.58 -21.55 9.14
N GLU A 245 7.34 -22.73 8.56
CA GLU A 245 8.31 -23.46 7.73
C GLU A 245 8.64 -22.73 6.43
N LYS A 246 7.75 -21.83 5.97
CA LYS A 246 8.02 -20.95 4.83
C LYS A 246 8.75 -19.67 5.24
N VAL A 247 8.70 -19.30 6.52
CA VAL A 247 9.40 -18.12 7.05
C VAL A 247 10.90 -18.33 7.02
N LYS A 248 11.58 -17.48 6.23
CA LYS A 248 12.93 -17.77 5.72
C LYS A 248 14.04 -16.98 6.41
N SER A 249 13.72 -15.81 6.97
CA SER A 249 14.61 -15.03 7.83
C SER A 249 14.32 -15.28 9.31
N GLU A 250 15.38 -15.36 10.11
CA GLU A 250 15.27 -15.31 11.58
C GLU A 250 15.00 -13.88 12.07
N THR A 251 15.70 -12.90 11.47
CA THR A 251 15.58 -11.48 11.81
C THR A 251 15.68 -10.62 10.55
N ILE A 252 14.78 -9.65 10.43
CA ILE A 252 14.84 -8.57 9.46
C ILE A 252 14.87 -7.25 10.25
N HIS A 253 15.90 -6.46 10.03
CA HIS A 253 16.08 -5.15 10.65
C HIS A 253 15.59 -4.06 9.69
N PHE A 254 14.88 -3.06 10.22
CA PHE A 254 14.45 -1.89 9.47
C PHE A 254 14.99 -0.62 10.11
N GLU A 255 15.40 0.33 9.28
CA GLU A 255 15.74 1.70 9.66
C GLU A 255 15.00 2.71 8.78
N VAL A 256 14.57 3.82 9.37
CA VAL A 256 13.91 4.92 8.65
C VAL A 256 14.97 5.81 8.01
N LEU A 257 15.06 5.75 6.68
CA LEU A 257 16.04 6.50 5.88
C LEU A 257 15.32 7.40 4.87
N LYS A 258 15.46 8.72 5.05
CA LYS A 258 14.75 9.74 4.23
C LYS A 258 15.59 10.36 3.12
N GLU A 259 16.92 10.24 3.20
CA GLU A 259 17.85 10.93 2.32
C GLU A 259 18.55 9.91 1.38
N THR A 260 18.31 10.04 0.06
CA THR A 260 18.77 9.07 -0.95
C THR A 260 20.29 8.85 -0.94
N ASN A 261 21.07 9.90 -0.68
CA ASN A 261 22.53 9.79 -0.57
C ASN A 261 22.96 8.91 0.62
N THR A 262 22.28 9.03 1.77
CA THR A 262 22.55 8.18 2.94
C THR A 262 22.21 6.72 2.63
N VAL A 263 21.05 6.48 2.01
CA VAL A 263 20.62 5.15 1.56
C VAL A 263 21.67 4.51 0.64
N TYR A 264 22.12 5.25 -0.37
CA TYR A 264 23.16 4.75 -1.29
C TYR A 264 24.47 4.43 -0.58
N ASN A 265 24.95 5.29 0.32
CA ASN A 265 26.20 5.05 1.06
C ASN A 265 26.12 3.84 2.01
N LEU A 266 24.96 3.60 2.63
CA LEU A 266 24.74 2.41 3.46
C LEU A 266 24.70 1.12 2.60
N TYR A 267 24.20 1.21 1.37
CA TYR A 267 24.29 0.11 0.41
C TYR A 267 25.73 -0.13 -0.06
N GLU A 268 26.51 0.90 -0.36
CA GLU A 268 27.90 0.73 -0.78
C GLU A 268 28.78 0.15 0.35
N SER A 269 28.51 0.51 1.60
CA SER A 269 29.31 0.11 2.78
C SER A 269 29.03 -1.30 3.29
N GLY A 270 27.93 -1.95 2.89
CA GLY A 270 27.57 -3.28 3.42
C GLY A 270 26.44 -3.25 4.46
N GLU A 271 26.04 -2.07 4.94
CA GLU A 271 25.16 -1.90 6.09
C GLU A 271 23.67 -2.05 5.74
N LEU A 272 23.28 -1.70 4.51
CA LEU A 272 21.93 -1.87 3.97
C LEU A 272 21.91 -2.92 2.84
N ASP A 273 20.89 -3.76 2.78
CA ASP A 273 20.77 -4.83 1.78
C ASP A 273 19.89 -4.47 0.58
N VAL A 274 18.97 -3.53 0.75
CA VAL A 274 18.12 -2.97 -0.32
C VAL A 274 18.08 -1.46 -0.21
N ALA A 275 18.53 -0.74 -1.24
CA ALA A 275 18.53 0.71 -1.30
C ALA A 275 17.55 1.24 -2.33
N VAL A 276 16.49 1.93 -1.90
CA VAL A 276 15.57 2.64 -2.81
C VAL A 276 16.23 3.92 -3.31
N LEU A 277 16.30 4.09 -4.62
CA LEU A 277 17.00 5.20 -5.27
C LEU A 277 16.00 6.14 -5.96
N THR A 278 16.29 7.44 -5.89
CA THR A 278 15.58 8.49 -6.63
C THR A 278 16.57 9.47 -7.26
N GLY A 279 16.09 10.29 -8.19
CA GLY A 279 16.83 11.34 -8.86
C GLY A 279 18.11 10.87 -9.54
N ASP A 280 19.18 11.64 -9.37
CA ASP A 280 20.48 11.34 -9.95
C ASP A 280 21.05 9.98 -9.54
N PHE A 281 20.78 9.51 -8.31
CA PHE A 281 21.24 8.19 -7.87
C PHE A 281 20.57 7.07 -8.66
N ALA A 282 19.25 7.13 -8.86
CA ALA A 282 18.55 6.15 -9.70
C ALA A 282 19.08 6.19 -11.13
N LYS A 283 19.23 7.40 -11.70
CA LYS A 283 19.72 7.61 -13.06
C LYS A 283 21.13 7.07 -13.28
N GLN A 284 22.06 7.32 -12.36
CA GLN A 284 23.46 6.90 -12.46
C GLN A 284 23.66 5.40 -12.26
N ASN A 285 22.72 4.72 -11.59
CA ASN A 285 22.82 3.30 -11.25
C ASN A 285 21.99 2.38 -12.16
N ARG A 286 21.35 2.88 -13.23
CA ARG A 286 20.50 2.05 -14.11
C ARG A 286 21.21 0.85 -14.73
N ASP A 287 22.52 0.97 -14.96
CA ASP A 287 23.35 -0.09 -15.53
C ASP A 287 24.06 -0.94 -14.44
N ASN A 288 23.79 -0.69 -13.15
CA ASN A 288 24.32 -1.49 -12.06
C ASN A 288 23.67 -2.88 -12.09
N PRO A 289 24.43 -3.99 -11.98
CA PRO A 289 23.87 -5.34 -11.97
C PRO A 289 22.89 -5.61 -10.81
N ASP A 290 22.99 -4.85 -9.73
CA ASP A 290 22.11 -4.95 -8.57
C ASP A 290 20.82 -4.11 -8.73
N TYR A 291 20.70 -3.35 -9.83
CA TYR A 291 19.57 -2.45 -10.06
C TYR A 291 18.31 -3.20 -10.49
N GLU A 292 17.22 -2.92 -9.79
CA GLU A 292 15.89 -3.39 -10.10
C GLU A 292 14.93 -2.20 -10.22
N ALA A 293 14.05 -2.25 -11.22
CA ALA A 293 12.94 -1.31 -11.36
C ALA A 293 11.61 -2.07 -11.27
N ILE A 294 10.77 -1.65 -10.34
CA ILE A 294 9.47 -2.26 -10.05
C ILE A 294 8.38 -1.23 -10.37
N GLU A 295 7.46 -1.59 -11.27
CA GLU A 295 6.26 -0.79 -11.51
C GLU A 295 5.35 -0.84 -10.26
N ARG A 296 4.79 0.29 -9.85
CA ARG A 296 3.84 0.37 -8.72
C ARG A 296 2.52 0.96 -9.21
N SER A 297 1.43 0.62 -8.53
CA SER A 297 0.10 1.20 -8.79
C SER A 297 -0.20 2.41 -7.91
N LYS A 298 0.82 3.06 -7.36
CA LYS A 298 0.65 4.24 -6.50
C LYS A 298 0.65 5.52 -7.34
N VAL A 299 -0.32 6.39 -7.12
CA VAL A 299 -0.47 7.65 -7.88
C VAL A 299 -0.28 8.85 -6.96
N TYR A 300 0.60 9.76 -7.35
CA TYR A 300 0.78 11.06 -6.72
C TYR A 300 -0.10 12.10 -7.41
N SER A 301 -0.70 12.99 -6.62
CA SER A 301 -1.62 14.03 -7.10
C SER A 301 -1.51 15.30 -6.28
N LEU A 302 -1.87 16.44 -6.87
CA LEU A 302 -2.21 17.63 -6.10
C LEU A 302 -3.62 17.50 -5.56
N ARG A 303 -3.77 17.68 -4.24
CA ARG A 303 -5.07 17.77 -3.57
C ARG A 303 -5.39 19.25 -3.34
N LEU A 304 -6.55 19.69 -3.85
CA LEU A 304 -6.96 21.10 -3.88
C LEU A 304 -8.08 21.31 -2.87
N ASN A 305 -7.73 21.71 -1.66
CA ASN A 305 -8.72 21.88 -0.60
C ASN A 305 -9.61 23.09 -0.86
N GLN A 306 -10.91 22.91 -1.09
CA GLN A 306 -11.84 23.98 -1.46
C GLN A 306 -12.34 24.80 -0.26
N LYS A 307 -12.10 24.34 0.97
CA LYS A 307 -12.42 25.09 2.20
C LYS A 307 -11.32 24.95 3.24
N ARG A 308 -10.89 26.07 3.84
CA ARG A 308 -9.94 26.09 4.95
C ARG A 308 -10.56 26.84 6.13
N ASN A 309 -10.60 26.21 7.31
CA ASN A 309 -11.25 26.78 8.50
C ASN A 309 -12.71 27.23 8.24
N GLU A 310 -13.52 26.36 7.63
CA GLU A 310 -14.93 26.60 7.27
C GLU A 310 -15.19 27.77 6.29
N LYS A 311 -14.14 28.30 5.65
CA LYS A 311 -14.25 29.37 4.64
C LYS A 311 -13.82 28.86 3.27
N PRO A 312 -14.45 29.34 2.18
CA PRO A 312 -13.95 29.08 0.83
C PRO A 312 -12.46 29.42 0.74
N SER A 313 -11.66 28.45 0.27
CA SER A 313 -10.26 28.70 -0.06
C SER A 313 -10.13 29.26 -1.48
N ILE A 314 -8.91 29.52 -1.91
CA ILE A 314 -8.59 29.87 -3.30
C ILE A 314 -9.07 28.79 -4.31
N PHE A 315 -9.17 27.53 -3.88
CA PHE A 315 -9.61 26.40 -4.71
C PHE A 315 -11.12 26.21 -4.76
N ALA A 316 -11.91 27.00 -4.03
CA ALA A 316 -13.34 27.12 -4.32
C ALA A 316 -13.59 27.68 -5.74
N ASN A 317 -12.62 28.43 -6.29
CA ASN A 317 -12.63 28.92 -7.65
C ASN A 317 -12.21 27.81 -8.64
N GLU A 318 -13.13 27.40 -9.52
CA GLU A 318 -12.90 26.36 -10.52
C GLU A 318 -11.81 26.74 -11.54
N ASN A 319 -11.73 28.02 -11.92
CA ASN A 319 -10.72 28.48 -12.86
C ASN A 319 -9.30 28.39 -12.26
N VAL A 320 -9.12 28.58 -10.95
CA VAL A 320 -7.82 28.31 -10.28
C VAL A 320 -7.47 26.83 -10.39
N ARG A 321 -8.41 25.93 -10.10
CA ARG A 321 -8.17 24.47 -10.18
C ARG A 321 -7.79 24.04 -11.61
N LYS A 322 -8.55 24.50 -12.61
CA LYS A 322 -8.29 24.21 -14.03
C LYS A 322 -6.99 24.84 -14.51
N ALA A 323 -6.63 26.04 -14.07
CA ALA A 323 -5.35 26.66 -14.41
C ALA A 323 -4.17 25.76 -13.98
N LEU A 324 -4.19 25.25 -12.75
CA LEU A 324 -3.15 24.34 -12.27
C LEU A 324 -3.15 23.00 -13.01
N ALA A 325 -4.33 22.44 -13.29
CA ALA A 325 -4.48 21.13 -13.93
C ALA A 325 -3.82 21.05 -15.31
N TYR A 326 -3.85 22.16 -16.07
CA TYR A 326 -3.23 22.25 -17.40
C TYR A 326 -1.79 22.80 -17.39
N ALA A 327 -1.26 23.30 -16.27
CA ALA A 327 0.01 24.03 -16.26
C ALA A 327 1.25 23.12 -16.15
N LEU A 328 1.15 21.97 -15.50
CA LEU A 328 2.31 21.17 -15.09
C LEU A 328 2.91 20.33 -16.22
N ASP A 329 4.22 20.49 -16.46
CA ASP A 329 5.01 19.54 -17.26
C ASP A 329 5.36 18.29 -16.44
N LYS A 330 4.43 17.33 -16.45
CA LYS A 330 4.56 16.05 -15.73
C LYS A 330 5.69 15.19 -16.30
N LYS A 331 6.04 15.35 -17.59
CA LYS A 331 7.12 14.60 -18.20
C LYS A 331 8.48 15.05 -17.65
N SER A 332 8.71 16.36 -17.58
CA SER A 332 9.93 16.89 -16.97
C SER A 332 10.05 16.51 -15.49
N LEU A 333 8.94 16.48 -14.75
CA LEU A 333 8.90 15.99 -13.38
C LEU A 333 9.46 14.55 -13.27
N VAL A 334 8.93 13.61 -14.06
CA VAL A 334 9.34 12.21 -13.96
C VAL A 334 10.73 11.94 -14.56
N ASP A 335 11.09 12.61 -15.66
CA ASP A 335 12.37 12.38 -16.35
C ASP A 335 13.56 13.02 -15.62
N ASN A 336 13.37 14.20 -15.03
CA ASN A 336 14.47 15.03 -14.53
C ASN A 336 14.52 15.16 -13.00
N ILE A 337 13.38 15.07 -12.31
CA ILE A 337 13.34 15.21 -10.85
C ILE A 337 13.32 13.85 -10.18
N LEU A 338 12.37 12.99 -10.56
CA LEU A 338 12.25 11.64 -10.01
C LEU A 338 13.29 10.69 -10.61
N ALA A 339 13.40 10.67 -11.95
CA ALA A 339 14.36 9.88 -12.72
C ALA A 339 14.49 8.39 -12.34
N ASP A 340 13.45 7.83 -11.71
CA ASP A 340 13.41 6.52 -11.05
C ASP A 340 12.48 5.52 -11.76
N GLY A 341 12.10 5.82 -13.00
CA GLY A 341 11.18 4.99 -13.78
C GLY A 341 9.70 5.29 -13.55
N SER A 342 9.37 6.23 -12.64
CA SER A 342 8.01 6.77 -12.53
C SER A 342 7.54 7.33 -13.88
N LYS A 343 6.23 7.31 -14.12
CA LYS A 343 5.62 7.73 -15.40
C LYS A 343 4.61 8.84 -15.18
N GLU A 344 4.53 9.78 -16.11
CA GLU A 344 3.47 10.78 -16.08
C GLU A 344 2.10 10.11 -16.20
N ILE A 345 1.10 10.65 -15.49
CA ILE A 345 -0.26 10.16 -15.59
C ILE A 345 -1.25 11.32 -15.73
N TYR A 346 -2.30 11.09 -16.52
CA TYR A 346 -3.30 12.11 -16.88
C TYR A 346 -4.72 11.74 -16.45
N GLY A 347 -4.91 10.57 -15.85
CA GLY A 347 -6.07 10.17 -15.06
C GLY A 347 -5.63 9.76 -13.66
N TYR A 348 -6.58 9.44 -12.78
CA TYR A 348 -6.30 9.11 -11.39
C TYR A 348 -6.07 7.60 -11.16
N ILE A 349 -6.77 6.73 -11.89
CA ILE A 349 -6.55 5.29 -11.84
C ILE A 349 -5.26 4.95 -12.62
N PRO A 350 -4.31 4.23 -12.00
CA PRO A 350 -3.01 3.86 -12.59
C PRO A 350 -3.13 2.87 -13.76
N GLU A 351 -2.09 2.84 -14.60
CA GLU A 351 -1.88 1.79 -15.60
C GLU A 351 -1.54 0.46 -14.91
N LYS A 352 -1.93 -0.64 -15.55
CA LYS A 352 -1.62 -2.04 -15.19
C LYS A 352 -2.09 -2.46 -13.79
N PHE A 353 -3.21 -1.91 -13.36
CA PHE A 353 -3.73 -2.15 -12.01
C PHE A 353 -5.02 -2.97 -12.02
N VAL A 354 -6.02 -2.51 -12.78
CA VAL A 354 -7.35 -3.10 -12.88
C VAL A 354 -7.73 -3.26 -14.34
N TYR A 355 -8.31 -4.41 -14.66
CA TYR A 355 -8.62 -4.83 -16.02
C TYR A 355 -10.12 -5.05 -16.17
N ASN A 356 -10.66 -4.72 -17.34
CA ASN A 356 -12.05 -4.94 -17.66
C ASN A 356 -12.33 -6.46 -17.58
N PRO A 357 -13.36 -6.91 -16.84
CA PRO A 357 -13.62 -8.33 -16.64
C PRO A 357 -14.07 -9.08 -17.90
N GLU A 358 -14.55 -8.39 -18.93
CA GLU A 358 -14.99 -8.99 -20.19
C GLU A 358 -13.91 -8.93 -21.28
N THR A 359 -13.25 -7.77 -21.44
CA THR A 359 -12.27 -7.54 -22.51
C THR A 359 -10.82 -7.82 -22.08
N ASN A 360 -10.56 -7.85 -20.77
CA ASN A 360 -9.22 -7.89 -20.18
C ASN A 360 -8.31 -6.72 -20.59
N GLU A 361 -8.89 -5.63 -21.10
CA GLU A 361 -8.19 -4.38 -21.38
C GLU A 361 -7.97 -3.58 -20.08
N ASP A 362 -6.87 -2.83 -20.02
CA ASP A 362 -6.51 -2.02 -18.87
C ASP A 362 -7.46 -0.81 -18.69
N PHE A 363 -7.84 -0.49 -17.45
CA PHE A 363 -8.72 0.66 -17.17
C PHE A 363 -8.17 1.97 -17.72
N ARG A 364 -6.88 2.25 -17.51
CA ARG A 364 -6.30 3.52 -17.95
C ARG A 364 -6.27 3.60 -19.47
N GLN A 365 -6.09 2.48 -20.16
CA GLN A 365 -6.17 2.40 -21.62
C GLN A 365 -7.59 2.72 -22.14
N GLU A 366 -8.63 2.13 -21.56
CA GLU A 366 -10.02 2.38 -21.98
C GLU A 366 -10.52 3.78 -21.61
N ALA A 367 -10.16 4.26 -20.41
CA ALA A 367 -10.55 5.59 -19.93
C ALA A 367 -9.75 6.72 -20.59
N GLY A 368 -8.58 6.41 -21.16
CA GLY A 368 -7.72 7.35 -21.86
C GLY A 368 -7.08 8.41 -20.96
N ALA A 369 -6.37 9.35 -21.57
CA ALA A 369 -5.74 10.48 -20.88
C ALA A 369 -6.73 11.66 -20.78
N LEU A 370 -7.04 12.08 -19.55
CA LEU A 370 -8.05 13.12 -19.28
C LEU A 370 -7.46 14.53 -19.41
N VAL A 371 -6.60 14.95 -18.47
CA VAL A 371 -6.08 16.33 -18.43
C VAL A 371 -4.60 16.38 -18.78
N LYS A 372 -4.29 16.57 -20.07
CA LYS A 372 -2.92 16.79 -20.58
C LYS A 372 -2.47 18.24 -20.40
N THR A 373 -1.18 18.45 -20.24
CA THR A 373 -0.56 19.78 -20.14
C THR A 373 -0.91 20.66 -21.36
N ASP A 374 -1.40 21.87 -21.09
CA ASP A 374 -1.75 22.89 -22.08
C ASP A 374 -1.54 24.28 -21.46
N ALA A 375 -0.33 24.81 -21.60
CA ALA A 375 0.06 26.09 -21.01
C ALA A 375 -0.81 27.27 -21.49
N LYS A 376 -1.41 27.18 -22.68
CA LYS A 376 -2.31 28.23 -23.20
C LYS A 376 -3.64 28.20 -22.44
N LYS A 377 -4.28 27.03 -22.33
CA LYS A 377 -5.49 26.86 -21.53
C LYS A 377 -5.26 27.23 -20.07
N ALA A 378 -4.12 26.83 -19.51
CA ALA A 378 -3.75 27.14 -18.14
C ALA A 378 -3.77 28.66 -17.87
N LYS A 379 -3.16 29.45 -18.77
CA LYS A 379 -3.16 30.92 -18.70
C LYS A 379 -4.55 31.52 -18.89
N GLU A 380 -5.34 31.02 -19.84
CA GLU A 380 -6.73 31.47 -20.05
C GLU A 380 -7.60 31.26 -18.81
N TYR A 381 -7.44 30.14 -18.10
CA TYR A 381 -8.12 29.89 -16.83
C TYR A 381 -7.62 30.80 -15.72
N LEU A 382 -6.31 31.04 -15.61
CA LEU A 382 -5.79 31.97 -14.61
C LEU A 382 -6.31 33.40 -14.82
N ASP A 383 -6.39 33.87 -16.06
CA ASP A 383 -6.90 35.21 -16.35
C ASP A 383 -8.38 35.36 -15.92
N LYS A 384 -9.19 34.32 -16.14
CA LYS A 384 -10.58 34.25 -15.62
C LYS A 384 -10.60 34.27 -14.09
N ALA A 385 -9.76 33.47 -13.44
CA ALA A 385 -9.67 33.45 -11.98
C ALA A 385 -9.29 34.82 -11.40
N LYS A 386 -8.30 35.49 -11.99
CA LYS A 386 -7.89 36.84 -11.55
C LYS A 386 -9.01 37.87 -11.71
N ALA A 387 -9.77 37.78 -12.80
CA ALA A 387 -10.93 38.66 -13.00
C ALA A 387 -12.04 38.42 -11.96
N GLU A 388 -12.27 37.16 -11.56
CA GLU A 388 -13.27 36.79 -10.55
C GLU A 388 -12.81 37.17 -9.12
N LEU A 389 -11.51 37.05 -8.84
CA LEU A 389 -10.92 37.29 -7.51
C LEU A 389 -10.48 38.74 -7.29
N ASN A 390 -10.45 39.57 -8.34
CA ASN A 390 -9.94 40.95 -8.33
C ASN A 390 -8.49 41.08 -7.82
N GLY A 391 -7.61 40.14 -8.18
CA GLY A 391 -6.21 40.17 -7.74
C GLY A 391 -5.38 38.97 -8.20
N ASP A 392 -4.11 38.99 -7.81
CA ASP A 392 -3.19 37.86 -8.00
C ASP A 392 -3.54 36.67 -7.11
N VAL A 393 -3.08 35.49 -7.51
CA VAL A 393 -3.37 34.22 -6.82
C VAL A 393 -2.15 33.84 -5.98
N ALA A 394 -2.35 33.62 -4.69
CA ALA A 394 -1.33 33.11 -3.78
C ALA A 394 -1.80 31.80 -3.15
N ILE A 395 -0.91 30.81 -3.07
CA ILE A 395 -1.22 29.44 -2.64
C ILE A 395 -0.13 28.95 -1.68
N GLU A 396 -0.53 28.38 -0.54
CA GLU A 396 0.34 27.57 0.31
C GLU A 396 0.38 26.11 -0.17
N LEU A 397 1.56 25.60 -0.53
CA LEU A 397 1.81 24.21 -0.90
C LEU A 397 2.37 23.44 0.30
N LEU A 398 1.55 22.58 0.91
CA LEU A 398 1.96 21.65 1.94
C LEU A 398 2.73 20.47 1.32
N SER A 399 3.97 20.26 1.76
CA SER A 399 4.79 19.10 1.39
C SER A 399 5.32 18.36 2.63
N ARG A 400 5.69 17.10 2.43
CA ARG A 400 6.34 16.26 3.43
C ARG A 400 7.85 16.53 3.46
N ASP A 401 8.52 16.04 4.49
CA ASP A 401 9.93 16.32 4.75
C ASP A 401 10.93 15.33 4.13
N GLY A 402 10.51 14.41 3.27
CA GLY A 402 11.42 13.54 2.51
C GLY A 402 12.19 14.29 1.42
N ASP A 403 13.38 13.79 1.04
CA ASP A 403 14.21 14.40 -0.02
C ASP A 403 13.45 14.54 -1.35
N SER A 404 12.80 13.45 -1.79
CA SER A 404 11.98 13.45 -3.02
C SER A 404 10.78 14.41 -2.89
N ASP A 405 10.09 14.43 -1.75
CA ASP A 405 8.94 15.32 -1.52
C ASP A 405 9.31 16.81 -1.62
N ARG A 406 10.47 17.20 -1.10
CA ARG A 406 10.97 18.58 -1.19
C ARG A 406 11.26 18.96 -2.64
N LYS A 407 11.99 18.11 -3.37
CA LYS A 407 12.34 18.34 -4.78
C LYS A 407 11.10 18.44 -5.68
N VAL A 408 10.11 17.57 -5.44
CA VAL A 408 8.82 17.62 -6.16
C VAL A 408 8.09 18.93 -5.86
N ALA A 409 8.02 19.37 -4.60
CA ALA A 409 7.37 20.62 -4.23
C ALA A 409 8.06 21.87 -4.81
N GLU A 410 9.39 21.90 -4.81
CA GLU A 410 10.20 22.96 -5.43
C GLU A 410 10.00 23.01 -6.95
N PHE A 411 9.96 21.84 -7.62
CA PHE A 411 9.65 21.76 -9.04
C PHE A 411 8.25 22.31 -9.34
N ILE A 412 7.24 21.88 -8.58
CA ILE A 412 5.85 22.35 -8.74
C ILE A 412 5.79 23.87 -8.54
N GLN A 413 6.43 24.41 -7.49
CA GLN A 413 6.51 25.84 -7.24
C GLN A 413 7.13 26.59 -8.43
N GLY A 414 8.30 26.16 -8.89
CA GLY A 414 9.01 26.82 -9.98
C GLY A 414 8.24 26.77 -11.29
N GLN A 415 7.79 25.57 -11.69
CA GLN A 415 7.14 25.32 -12.98
C GLN A 415 5.79 26.02 -13.08
N LEU A 416 4.99 26.00 -12.01
CA LEU A 416 3.70 26.70 -12.00
C LEU A 416 3.90 28.21 -12.07
N GLN A 417 4.80 28.80 -11.29
CA GLN A 417 5.03 30.25 -11.32
C GLN A 417 5.62 30.72 -12.67
N GLU A 418 6.45 29.90 -13.33
CA GLU A 418 6.96 30.18 -14.67
C GLU A 418 5.84 30.13 -15.72
N THR A 419 4.99 29.10 -15.66
CA THR A 419 3.90 28.91 -16.62
C THR A 419 2.77 29.91 -16.43
N LEU A 420 2.54 30.36 -15.19
CA LEU A 420 1.41 31.15 -14.76
C LEU A 420 1.85 32.48 -14.10
N PRO A 421 2.20 33.51 -14.90
CA PRO A 421 2.62 34.80 -14.35
C PRO A 421 1.57 35.43 -13.41
N GLY A 422 2.02 35.85 -12.22
CA GLY A 422 1.17 36.39 -11.15
C GLY A 422 0.47 35.33 -10.29
N LEU A 423 0.89 34.07 -10.40
CA LEU A 423 0.72 33.07 -9.35
C LEU A 423 1.91 33.15 -8.38
N THR A 424 1.65 33.07 -7.08
CA THR A 424 2.66 32.88 -6.03
C THR A 424 2.40 31.58 -5.30
N ILE A 425 3.43 30.75 -5.13
CA ILE A 425 3.37 29.52 -4.34
C ILE A 425 4.37 29.61 -3.19
N ASN A 426 3.90 29.40 -1.97
CA ASN A 426 4.73 29.30 -0.77
C ASN A 426 4.76 27.85 -0.28
N VAL A 427 5.94 27.22 -0.29
CA VAL A 427 6.09 25.83 0.16
C VAL A 427 6.19 25.77 1.69
N LYS A 428 5.36 24.93 2.32
CA LYS A 428 5.38 24.60 3.74
C LYS A 428 5.70 23.13 3.91
N THR A 429 6.90 22.84 4.40
CA THR A 429 7.39 21.46 4.61
C THR A 429 7.21 21.05 6.07
N VAL A 430 6.61 19.88 6.32
CA VAL A 430 6.42 19.32 7.67
C VAL A 430 6.62 17.78 7.68
N PRO A 431 6.86 17.15 8.84
CA PRO A 431 6.89 15.69 8.95
C PRO A 431 5.57 15.02 8.53
N LEU A 432 5.63 13.78 8.04
CA LEU A 432 4.47 13.02 7.51
C LEU A 432 3.24 13.06 8.43
N ASN A 433 3.39 12.68 9.71
CA ASN A 433 2.27 12.67 10.66
C ASN A 433 1.64 14.05 10.86
N ASN A 434 2.44 15.12 10.82
CA ASN A 434 1.93 16.49 10.91
C ASN A 434 1.20 16.89 9.62
N ALA A 435 1.69 16.49 8.44
CA ALA A 435 0.99 16.71 7.18
C ALA A 435 -0.36 16.00 7.15
N ILE A 436 -0.43 14.74 7.61
CA ILE A 436 -1.67 13.96 7.72
C ILE A 436 -2.66 14.67 8.65
N GLU A 437 -2.21 15.14 9.83
CA GLU A 437 -3.06 15.85 10.78
C GLU A 437 -3.61 17.19 10.22
N LEU A 438 -2.76 17.97 9.53
CA LEU A 438 -3.20 19.20 8.87
C LEU A 438 -4.24 18.92 7.78
N MET A 439 -4.02 17.88 6.96
CA MET A 439 -4.99 17.45 5.95
C MET A 439 -6.29 16.95 6.57
N ARG A 440 -6.22 16.18 7.67
CA ARG A 440 -7.39 15.68 8.39
C ARG A 440 -8.24 16.81 8.98
N LYS A 441 -7.59 17.89 9.45
CA LYS A 441 -8.25 19.09 9.97
C LYS A 441 -8.72 20.06 8.89
N GLY A 442 -8.42 19.80 7.61
CA GLY A 442 -8.68 20.74 6.52
C GLY A 442 -7.85 22.03 6.62
N ASP A 443 -6.73 22.03 7.36
CA ASP A 443 -5.83 23.17 7.52
C ASP A 443 -4.68 23.12 6.49
N TYR A 444 -5.06 23.14 5.22
CA TYR A 444 -4.16 23.22 4.07
C TYR A 444 -4.89 23.86 2.88
N GLU A 445 -4.14 24.34 1.90
CA GLU A 445 -4.71 24.81 0.62
C GLU A 445 -4.41 23.81 -0.48
N LEU A 446 -3.13 23.68 -0.83
CA LEU A 446 -2.64 22.71 -1.80
C LEU A 446 -1.76 21.71 -1.07
N SER A 447 -1.85 20.43 -1.39
CA SER A 447 -0.87 19.45 -0.91
C SER A 447 -0.47 18.49 -2.01
N VAL A 448 0.77 18.00 -1.96
CA VAL A 448 1.17 16.81 -2.71
C VAL A 448 0.66 15.60 -1.92
N GLY A 449 -0.42 15.00 -2.41
CA GLY A 449 -0.95 13.75 -1.89
C GLY A 449 -0.48 12.55 -2.70
N MET A 450 -0.67 11.37 -2.14
CA MET A 450 -0.55 10.10 -2.84
C MET A 450 -1.72 9.19 -2.48
N TRP A 451 -1.93 8.17 -3.29
CA TRP A 451 -2.78 7.04 -2.98
C TRP A 451 -2.17 5.78 -3.56
N GLY A 452 -1.93 4.78 -2.70
CA GLY A 452 -1.70 3.40 -3.11
C GLY A 452 -3.02 2.65 -2.96
N PRO A 453 -3.39 1.78 -3.90
CA PRO A 453 -4.68 1.11 -3.84
C PRO A 453 -4.71 0.12 -2.67
N ASP A 454 -5.79 0.15 -1.89
CA ASP A 454 -5.97 -0.73 -0.74
C ASP A 454 -6.45 -2.14 -1.16
N TYR A 455 -7.20 -2.19 -2.28
CA TYR A 455 -7.82 -3.38 -2.86
C TYR A 455 -7.92 -3.22 -4.38
N GLN A 456 -8.05 -4.33 -5.11
CA GLN A 456 -7.97 -4.36 -6.57
C GLN A 456 -9.27 -3.96 -7.28
N ASP A 457 -9.65 -2.68 -7.22
CA ASP A 457 -10.80 -2.11 -7.94
C ASP A 457 -10.63 -0.59 -8.14
N PRO A 458 -11.15 0.04 -9.23
CA PRO A 458 -11.09 1.50 -9.40
C PRO A 458 -11.65 2.30 -8.22
N MET A 459 -12.58 1.73 -7.46
CA MET A 459 -13.23 2.38 -6.33
C MET A 459 -12.26 2.79 -5.23
N THR A 460 -11.14 2.08 -5.05
CA THR A 460 -10.12 2.46 -4.06
C THR A 460 -9.61 3.88 -4.29
N PHE A 461 -9.55 4.36 -5.53
CA PHE A 461 -9.18 5.74 -5.85
C PHE A 461 -10.37 6.69 -5.73
N LEU A 462 -11.53 6.29 -6.28
CA LEU A 462 -12.67 7.19 -6.48
C LEU A 462 -13.48 7.46 -5.19
N GLU A 463 -13.64 6.48 -4.30
CA GLU A 463 -14.50 6.61 -3.11
C GLU A 463 -14.06 7.74 -2.18
N SER A 464 -12.73 7.96 -2.09
CA SER A 464 -12.12 8.99 -1.25
C SER A 464 -12.51 10.42 -1.65
N SER A 465 -13.13 10.59 -2.82
CA SER A 465 -13.57 11.88 -3.37
C SER A 465 -15.08 12.09 -3.32
N VAL A 466 -15.87 11.16 -2.77
CA VAL A 466 -17.30 11.38 -2.51
C VAL A 466 -17.48 12.61 -1.60
N SER A 467 -18.57 13.36 -1.78
CA SER A 467 -18.84 14.57 -0.99
C SER A 467 -18.69 14.32 0.52
N GLY A 468 -18.04 15.26 1.20
CA GLY A 468 -17.62 15.08 2.61
C GLY A 468 -16.16 14.63 2.77
N ASN A 469 -15.41 14.54 1.68
CA ASN A 469 -13.98 14.23 1.66
C ASN A 469 -13.09 15.35 2.24
N ARG A 470 -11.80 15.00 2.43
CA ARG A 470 -10.78 15.89 3.01
C ARG A 470 -10.37 17.08 2.14
N MET A 471 -10.72 17.08 0.85
CA MET A 471 -10.50 18.22 -0.05
C MET A 471 -11.66 19.22 -0.02
N ASN A 472 -12.71 18.96 0.78
CA ASN A 472 -13.95 19.72 0.78
C ASN A 472 -14.58 19.86 -0.62
N TYR A 473 -14.29 18.90 -1.51
CA TYR A 473 -14.90 18.80 -2.82
C TYR A 473 -16.32 18.22 -2.68
N SER A 474 -17.23 18.70 -3.52
CA SER A 474 -18.58 18.16 -3.61
C SER A 474 -19.09 18.29 -5.04
N SER A 475 -19.65 17.20 -5.57
CA SER A 475 -20.24 17.15 -6.90
C SER A 475 -21.39 16.15 -6.93
N PRO A 476 -22.64 16.63 -7.05
CA PRO A 476 -23.81 15.74 -7.11
C PRO A 476 -23.73 14.74 -8.27
N THR A 477 -23.13 15.13 -9.40
CA THR A 477 -22.93 14.25 -10.55
C THR A 477 -21.95 13.12 -10.21
N PHE A 478 -20.82 13.45 -9.58
CA PHE A 478 -19.84 12.45 -9.16
C PHE A 478 -20.45 11.49 -8.13
N ASP A 479 -21.10 12.02 -7.09
CA ASP A 479 -21.71 11.23 -6.04
C ASP A 479 -22.76 10.26 -6.60
N GLN A 480 -23.60 10.73 -7.53
CA GLN A 480 -24.59 9.88 -8.21
C GLN A 480 -23.93 8.75 -9.00
N LEU A 481 -22.83 9.02 -9.73
CA LEU A 481 -22.14 7.99 -10.50
C LEU A 481 -21.53 6.92 -9.58
N ILE A 482 -20.96 7.31 -8.45
CA ILE A 482 -20.44 6.38 -7.43
C ILE A 482 -21.59 5.58 -6.79
N GLU A 483 -22.70 6.23 -6.46
CA GLU A 483 -23.88 5.57 -5.92
C GLU A 483 -24.44 4.52 -6.91
N GLU A 484 -24.62 4.90 -8.18
CA GLU A 484 -25.11 4.00 -9.23
C GLU A 484 -24.15 2.80 -9.45
N ALA A 485 -22.84 3.05 -9.53
CA ALA A 485 -21.83 2.01 -9.70
C ALA A 485 -21.79 1.01 -8.53
N THR A 486 -22.06 1.47 -7.31
CA THR A 486 -22.02 0.63 -6.12
C THR A 486 -23.37 0.02 -5.75
N THR A 487 -24.48 0.47 -6.33
CA THR A 487 -25.82 -0.06 -6.04
C THR A 487 -26.45 -0.69 -7.29
N LYS A 488 -26.93 0.14 -8.22
CA LYS A 488 -27.69 -0.25 -9.41
C LYS A 488 -26.91 -1.18 -10.33
N TYR A 489 -25.60 -0.95 -10.49
CA TYR A 489 -24.75 -1.71 -11.40
C TYR A 489 -23.80 -2.67 -10.69
N ALA A 490 -23.95 -2.91 -9.38
CA ALA A 490 -23.02 -3.76 -8.63
C ALA A 490 -22.88 -5.20 -9.18
N ASN A 491 -23.95 -5.72 -9.78
CA ASN A 491 -24.00 -7.04 -10.44
C ASN A 491 -23.98 -6.96 -11.97
N ASP A 492 -23.66 -5.79 -12.54
CA ASP A 492 -23.53 -5.55 -13.98
C ASP A 492 -22.12 -5.00 -14.25
N PRO A 493 -21.11 -5.88 -14.44
CA PRO A 493 -19.71 -5.50 -14.47
C PRO A 493 -19.39 -4.47 -15.56
N GLU A 494 -19.93 -4.61 -16.77
CA GLU A 494 -19.63 -3.69 -17.88
C GLU A 494 -20.29 -2.33 -17.67
N THR A 495 -21.57 -2.28 -17.27
CA THR A 495 -22.20 -0.98 -16.97
C THR A 495 -21.54 -0.28 -15.79
N ARG A 496 -21.14 -1.03 -14.76
CA ARG A 496 -20.36 -0.50 -13.63
C ARG A 496 -19.03 0.08 -14.11
N TRP A 497 -18.28 -0.68 -14.90
CA TRP A 497 -16.99 -0.27 -15.44
C TRP A 497 -17.07 1.07 -16.19
N GLN A 498 -18.00 1.18 -17.15
CA GLN A 498 -18.22 2.43 -17.89
C GLN A 498 -18.69 3.59 -17.00
N THR A 499 -19.41 3.29 -15.91
CA THR A 499 -19.82 4.29 -14.92
C THR A 499 -18.63 4.83 -14.13
N LEU A 500 -17.67 3.97 -13.77
CA LEU A 500 -16.45 4.37 -13.07
C LEU A 500 -15.51 5.19 -13.96
N ILE A 501 -15.42 4.88 -15.26
CA ILE A 501 -14.71 5.70 -16.25
C ILE A 501 -15.31 7.12 -16.30
N LYS A 502 -16.63 7.23 -16.34
CA LYS A 502 -17.33 8.53 -16.31
C LYS A 502 -17.10 9.27 -15.00
N ALA A 503 -17.14 8.58 -13.86
CA ALA A 503 -16.91 9.18 -12.56
C ALA A 503 -15.49 9.79 -12.47
N GLU A 504 -14.48 9.06 -12.93
CA GLU A 504 -13.12 9.58 -12.99
C GLU A 504 -13.01 10.83 -13.88
N LYS A 505 -13.66 10.82 -15.05
CA LYS A 505 -13.70 11.98 -15.95
C LYS A 505 -14.30 13.22 -15.27
N VAL A 506 -15.43 13.06 -14.56
CA VAL A 506 -16.04 14.16 -13.80
C VAL A 506 -15.05 14.71 -12.77
N LEU A 507 -14.44 13.82 -11.98
CA LEU A 507 -13.52 14.19 -10.90
C LEU A 507 -12.28 14.93 -11.40
N VAL A 508 -11.63 14.42 -12.45
CA VAL A 508 -10.31 14.89 -12.90
C VAL A 508 -10.42 15.96 -13.97
N GLU A 509 -11.31 15.81 -14.96
CA GLU A 509 -11.39 16.71 -16.11
C GLU A 509 -12.44 17.82 -15.94
N GLU A 510 -13.65 17.45 -15.55
CA GLU A 510 -14.77 18.40 -15.51
C GLU A 510 -14.67 19.33 -14.30
N ASP A 511 -14.42 18.75 -13.12
CA ASP A 511 -14.39 19.49 -11.85
C ASP A 511 -12.97 19.91 -11.41
N ALA A 512 -11.94 19.26 -11.97
CA ALA A 512 -10.54 19.41 -11.56
C ALA A 512 -10.38 19.33 -10.02
N ALA A 513 -11.03 18.36 -9.38
CA ALA A 513 -11.05 18.20 -7.93
C ALA A 513 -9.67 17.82 -7.36
N LEU A 514 -8.92 17.04 -8.13
CA LEU A 514 -7.52 16.69 -7.90
C LEU A 514 -6.76 16.70 -9.23
N ILE A 515 -5.44 16.81 -9.18
CA ILE A 515 -4.58 16.81 -10.37
C ILE A 515 -3.60 15.64 -10.26
N PRO A 516 -3.78 14.54 -11.00
CA PRO A 516 -2.80 13.46 -11.04
C PRO A 516 -1.46 13.97 -11.58
N LEU A 517 -0.35 13.53 -11.00
CA LEU A 517 1.01 13.97 -11.38
C LEU A 517 1.78 12.85 -12.06
N TYR A 518 1.96 11.74 -11.34
CA TYR A 518 2.72 10.60 -11.82
C TYR A 518 2.27 9.32 -11.12
N GLN A 519 2.46 8.20 -11.82
CA GLN A 519 2.43 6.87 -11.25
C GLN A 519 3.86 6.51 -10.81
N GLU A 520 4.01 6.11 -9.54
CA GLU A 520 5.30 5.78 -8.94
C GLU A 520 5.89 4.52 -9.59
N ALA A 521 7.21 4.51 -9.76
CA ALA A 521 7.97 3.28 -9.84
C ALA A 521 8.97 3.22 -8.67
N ARG A 522 9.36 2.02 -8.30
CA ARG A 522 10.40 1.78 -7.28
C ARG A 522 11.68 1.34 -7.98
N SER A 523 12.63 2.26 -8.08
CA SER A 523 14.02 1.94 -8.43
C SER A 523 14.80 1.59 -7.18
N GLN A 524 15.58 0.50 -7.22
CA GLN A 524 16.36 0.07 -6.07
C GLN A 524 17.62 -0.68 -6.46
N LEU A 525 18.59 -0.73 -5.55
CA LEU A 525 19.68 -1.69 -5.58
C LEU A 525 19.37 -2.82 -4.60
N VAL A 526 19.52 -4.07 -5.04
CA VAL A 526 19.29 -5.26 -4.22
C VAL A 526 20.54 -6.11 -4.24
N ARG A 527 21.09 -6.42 -3.07
CA ARG A 527 22.28 -7.27 -3.00
C ARG A 527 22.01 -8.63 -3.64
N PRO A 528 22.95 -9.21 -4.40
CA PRO A 528 22.73 -10.48 -5.12
C PRO A 528 22.25 -11.66 -4.25
N GLY A 529 22.63 -11.69 -2.97
CA GLY A 529 22.24 -12.72 -2.00
C GLY A 529 20.90 -12.49 -1.28
N VAL A 530 20.20 -11.39 -1.57
CA VAL A 530 18.84 -11.13 -1.08
C VAL A 530 17.83 -11.75 -2.03
N LYS A 531 16.89 -12.52 -1.49
CA LYS A 531 15.85 -13.22 -2.24
C LYS A 531 14.53 -13.17 -1.49
N GLY A 532 13.43 -13.40 -2.21
CA GLY A 532 12.11 -13.70 -1.63
C GLY A 532 11.34 -12.51 -1.04
N ILE A 533 11.78 -11.27 -1.27
CA ILE A 533 10.94 -10.10 -1.02
C ILE A 533 9.88 -10.06 -2.13
N GLN A 534 8.60 -10.08 -1.74
CA GLN A 534 7.50 -9.92 -2.67
C GLN A 534 7.01 -8.48 -2.62
N TYR A 535 6.83 -7.86 -3.78
CA TYR A 535 6.32 -6.50 -3.93
C TYR A 535 4.93 -6.54 -4.54
N HIS A 536 3.99 -5.81 -3.94
CA HIS A 536 2.60 -5.85 -4.34
C HIS A 536 2.11 -4.51 -4.86
N ASN A 537 1.16 -4.56 -5.79
CA ASN A 537 0.54 -3.36 -6.36
C ASN A 537 -0.58 -2.77 -5.51
N PHE A 538 -1.17 -3.53 -4.60
CA PHE A 538 -2.23 -3.07 -3.70
C PHE A 538 -2.12 -3.70 -2.31
N GLY A 539 -2.83 -3.11 -1.34
CA GLY A 539 -2.76 -3.50 0.06
C GLY A 539 -1.36 -3.24 0.64
N ALA A 540 -0.80 -4.23 1.34
CA ALA A 540 0.58 -4.13 1.82
C ALA A 540 1.56 -4.22 0.67
N THR A 541 2.47 -3.26 0.59
CA THR A 541 3.36 -3.09 -0.56
C THR A 541 4.50 -4.08 -0.58
N SER A 542 4.75 -4.78 0.54
CA SER A 542 5.78 -5.80 0.64
C SER A 542 5.41 -6.93 1.59
N THR A 543 5.67 -8.16 1.17
CA THR A 543 5.59 -9.38 2.01
C THR A 543 6.99 -9.96 2.19
N TYR A 544 7.39 -10.12 3.46
CA TYR A 544 8.72 -10.58 3.85
C TYR A 544 8.76 -12.03 4.32
N LYS A 545 7.63 -12.73 4.35
CA LYS A 545 7.52 -14.14 4.76
C LYS A 545 8.58 -15.01 4.08
N TYR A 546 8.83 -14.80 2.79
CA TYR A 546 9.77 -15.58 2.01
C TYR A 546 11.17 -14.95 1.91
N ALA A 547 11.36 -13.75 2.48
CA ALA A 547 12.59 -12.97 2.32
C ALA A 547 13.73 -13.59 3.14
N TYR A 548 14.93 -13.63 2.56
CA TYR A 548 16.16 -14.06 3.23
C TYR A 548 17.42 -13.50 2.57
N LYS A 549 18.52 -13.58 3.33
CA LYS A 549 19.88 -13.29 2.90
C LYS A 549 20.73 -14.55 2.94
N GLU A 550 21.30 -14.95 1.81
CA GLU A 550 22.19 -16.12 1.66
C GLU A 550 23.51 -15.96 2.40
#